data_AF-A0A1I4EW32-F1
#
_entry.id   AF-A0A1I4EW32-F1
#
_cell.length_a   1.000
_cell.length_b   1.000
_cell.length_c   1.000
_cell.angle_alpha   90.00
_cell.angle_beta   90.00
_cell.angle_gamma   90.00
#
_symmetry.space_group_name_H-M   'P 1'
#
loop_
_entity.id
_entity.type
_entity.pdbx_description
1 polymer ?
#
loop_
_entity_poly.entity_id
_entity_poly.type
_entity_poly.pdbx_seq_one_letter_code
_entity_poly.pdbx_strand_id
1 'polypeptide(L)' 'MITKVTQPVIETINGEKKVTGFTIEYRLFGILLYKKESHSIDKYGTKEVGFFLNP' A
#
# COMPACT_ATOMS: atom_id res chain seq x y z
N MET A 1 -2.79 -1.44 -27.21
CA MET A 1 -1.59 -1.19 -26.37
C MET A 1 -1.99 -1.34 -24.91
N ILE A 2 -1.35 -2.25 -24.19
CA ILE A 2 -1.54 -2.42 -22.74
C ILE A 2 -0.48 -1.58 -22.02
N THR A 3 -0.89 -0.72 -21.11
CA THR A 3 0.00 0.05 -20.24
C THR A 3 -0.15 -0.42 -18.80
N LYS A 4 0.98 -0.54 -18.09
CA LYS A 4 1.03 -0.82 -16.66
C LYS A 4 1.62 0.41 -15.97
N VAL A 5 0.89 0.96 -15.01
CA VAL A 5 1.33 2.10 -14.19
C VAL A 5 1.42 1.64 -12.74
N THR A 6 2.50 2.00 -12.06
CA THR A 6 2.68 1.71 -10.62
C THR A 6 2.98 3.02 -9.91
N GLN A 7 2.16 3.35 -8.91
CA GLN A 7 2.25 4.60 -8.16
C GLN A 7 2.43 4.28 -6.67
N PRO A 8 3.41 4.88 -5.98
CA PRO A 8 3.51 4.74 -4.54
C PRO A 8 2.36 5.48 -3.86
N VAL A 9 1.81 4.88 -2.81
CA VAL A 9 0.92 5.56 -1.88
C VAL A 9 1.79 6.18 -0.79
N ILE A 10 1.75 7.50 -0.68
CA ILE A 10 2.56 8.26 0.28
C ILE A 10 1.61 8.90 1.28
N GLU A 11 1.82 8.60 2.56
CA GLU A 11 1.07 9.19 3.66
C GLU A 11 2.03 9.97 4.57
N THR A 12 1.55 11.06 5.16
CA THR A 12 2.32 11.84 6.13
C THR A 12 1.98 11.37 7.53
N ILE A 13 2.92 10.70 8.19
CA ILE A 13 2.76 10.20 9.56
C ILE A 13 3.75 10.94 10.45
N ASN A 14 3.27 11.66 11.48
CA ASN A 14 4.09 12.46 12.39
C ASN A 14 5.02 13.48 11.69
N GLY A 15 4.57 14.07 10.58
CA GLY A 15 5.35 15.04 9.81
C GLY A 15 6.37 14.41 8.83
N GLU A 16 6.55 13.09 8.86
CA GLU A 16 7.39 12.37 7.91
C GLU A 16 6.54 11.80 6.76
N LYS A 17 7.00 11.99 5.52
CA LYS A 17 6.41 11.32 4.34
C LYS A 17 6.90 9.89 4.30
N LYS A 18 5.99 8.93 4.43
CA LYS A 18 6.29 7.49 4.35
C LYS A 18 5.52 6.85 3.20
N VAL A 19 6.18 5.95 2.50
CA VAL A 19 5.54 5.10 1.50
C VAL A 19 4.78 4.02 2.27
N THR A 20 3.46 4.07 2.22
CA THR A 20 2.57 3.14 2.94
C THR A 20 1.91 2.12 2.04
N GLY A 21 2.25 2.11 0.74
CA GLY A 21 1.70 1.15 -0.20
C GLY A 21 2.04 1.46 -1.65
N PHE A 22 1.40 0.72 -2.54
CA PHE A 22 1.50 0.87 -3.97
C PHE A 22 0.16 0.59 -4.65
N THR A 23 -0.13 1.37 -5.68
CA THR A 23 -1.25 1.18 -6.59
C THR A 23 -0.70 0.69 -7.92
N ILE A 24 -1.27 -0.40 -8.45
CA ILE A 24 -0.95 -0.93 -9.77
C ILE A 24 -2.20 -0.81 -10.62
N GLU A 25 -2.06 -0.14 -11.77
CA GLU A 25 -3.11 -0.01 -12.78
C GLU A 25 -2.69 -0.65 -14.09
N TYR A 26 -3.60 -1.42 -14.69
CA TYR A 26 -3.46 -1.93 -16.05
C TYR A 26 -4.53 -1.28 -16.91
N ARG A 27 -4.10 -0.66 -18.01
CA ARG A 27 -4.98 0.03 -18.95
C ARG A 27 -4.80 -0.51 -20.36
N LEU A 28 -5.88 -0.69 -21.09
CA LEU A 28 -5.87 -1.05 -22.52
C LEU A 28 -6.40 0.14 -23.31
N PHE A 29 -5.54 0.75 -24.15
CA PHE A 29 -5.88 1.97 -24.89
C PHE A 29 -6.48 3.08 -24.00
N GLY A 30 -5.96 3.22 -22.77
CA GLY A 30 -6.42 4.21 -21.78
C GLY A 30 -7.57 3.74 -20.88
N ILE A 31 -8.31 2.69 -21.27
CA ILE A 31 -9.40 2.10 -20.49
C ILE A 31 -8.83 1.30 -19.33
N LEU A 32 -9.26 1.59 -18.11
CA LEU A 32 -8.86 0.84 -16.91
C LEU A 32 -9.44 -0.58 -16.96
N LEU A 33 -8.55 -1.58 -17.00
CA LEU A 33 -8.94 -2.99 -16.94
C LEU A 33 -8.87 -3.53 -15.51
N TYR A 34 -7.83 -3.12 -14.78
CA TYR A 34 -7.56 -3.63 -13.44
C TYR A 34 -6.86 -2.58 -12.60
N LYS A 35 -7.27 -2.48 -11.33
CA LYS A 35 -6.64 -1.67 -10.30
C LYS A 35 -6.45 -2.52 -9.06
N LYS A 36 -5.23 -2.55 -8.51
CA LYS A 36 -4.93 -3.14 -7.21
C LYS A 36 -4.22 -2.12 -6.34
N GLU A 37 -4.72 -1.97 -5.13
CA GLU A 37 -4.05 -1.21 -4.08
C GLU A 37 -3.51 -2.22 -3.06
N SER A 38 -2.23 -2.06 -2.72
CA SER A 38 -1.58 -2.84 -1.68
C SER A 38 -1.05 -1.86 -0.67
N HIS A 39 -1.38 -2.06 0.59
CA HIS A 39 -0.86 -1.26 1.69
C HIS A 39 0.15 -2.07 2.51
N SER A 40 1.13 -1.38 3.09
CA SER A 40 1.98 -1.95 4.14
C SER A 40 1.10 -2.35 5.32
N ILE A 41 1.46 -3.44 6.00
CA ILE A 41 0.78 -3.95 7.20
C ILE A 41 0.68 -2.86 8.28
N ASP A 42 1.62 -1.91 8.29
CA ASP A 42 1.62 -0.73 9.17
C ASP A 42 0.32 0.10 9.11
N LYS A 43 -0.40 0.08 7.97
CA LYS A 43 -1.66 0.81 7.80
C LYS A 43 -2.84 0.18 8.56
N TYR A 44 -2.81 -1.11 8.83
CA TYR A 44 -3.93 -1.85 9.46
C TYR A 44 -3.80 -1.97 10.99
N GLY A 45 -2.78 -1.35 11.59
CA GLY A 45 -2.68 -1.25 13.05
C GLY A 45 -2.30 -2.56 13.77
N THR A 46 -2.05 -3.66 13.06
CA THR A 46 -1.52 -4.89 13.65
C THR A 46 -0.02 -4.75 13.89
N LYS A 47 0.35 -3.91 14.86
CA LYS A 47 1.53 -4.18 15.67
C LYS A 47 1.20 -5.42 16.49
N GLU A 48 1.92 -6.51 16.26
CA GLU A 48 1.93 -7.64 17.19
C GLU A 48 2.41 -7.11 18.55
N VAL A 49 1.50 -6.95 19.50
CA VAL A 49 1.86 -6.82 20.91
C VAL A 49 2.28 -8.21 21.36
N GLY A 50 3.58 -8.44 21.48
CA GLY A 50 4.12 -9.66 22.08
C GLY A 50 3.55 -9.82 23.49
N PHE A 51 2.64 -10.79 23.66
CA PHE A 51 2.21 -11.24 24.97
C PHE A 51 3.36 -12.06 25.57
N PHE A 52 4.16 -11.45 26.44
CA PHE A 52 5.03 -12.20 27.34
C PHE A 52 4.17 -12.68 28.52
N LEU A 53 3.80 -13.95 28.52
CA LEU A 53 3.40 -14.66 29.74
C LEU A 53 4.68 -14.91 30.54
N ASN A 54 4.97 -14.08 31.54
CA ASN A 54 5.98 -14.44 32.54
C ASN A 54 5.46 -15.63 33.37
N PRO A 55 6.27 -16.68 33.60
CA PRO A 55 5.94 -17.81 34.46
C PRO A 55 5.83 -17.42 35.94
#